data_AF-A0A0F9J6C0-F1
#
_entry.id   AF-A0A0F9J6C0-F1
#
_cell.length_a   1.000
_cell.length_b   1.000
_cell.length_c   1.000
_cell.angle_alpha   90.00
_cell.angle_beta   90.00
_cell.angle_gamma   90.00
#
_symmetry.space_group_name_H-M   'P 1'
#
loop_
_entity.id
_entity.type
_entity.pdbx_description
1 polymer ?
#
loop_
_entity_poly.entity_id
_entity_poly.type
_entity_poly.pdbx_seq_one_letter_code
_entity_poly.pdbx_strand_id
1 'polypeptide(L)'
;LAAIAALQANFMFGPYQLVVNYTTWNRMQNDYIATDITGKTIAQRVADIEGISGIIPSSNVAANNAYVYQLTRDVIDEVIGLQPTTVQWETQGGMQLHFKVMSIMIPRLRWTQTLQSGVAVIS
;
A
#
# COMPACT_ATOMS: atom_id res chain seq x y z
N LEU A 1 -7.30 -5.08 -14.89
CA LEU A 1 -6.95 -4.49 -16.21
C LEU A 1 -7.53 -3.10 -16.41
N ALA A 2 -8.83 -2.85 -16.19
CA ALA A 2 -9.41 -1.51 -16.35
C ALA A 2 -8.71 -0.40 -15.54
N ALA A 3 -8.34 -0.67 -14.28
CA ALA A 3 -7.62 0.30 -13.45
C ALA A 3 -6.18 0.60 -13.94
N ILE A 4 -5.49 -0.41 -14.49
CA ILE A 4 -4.15 -0.22 -15.05
C ILE A 4 -4.24 0.58 -16.36
N ALA A 5 -5.22 0.29 -17.21
CA ALA A 5 -5.47 1.07 -18.42
C ALA A 5 -5.81 2.55 -18.11
N ALA A 6 -6.56 2.80 -17.03
CA ALA A 6 -6.86 4.16 -16.56
C ALA A 6 -5.60 4.89 -16.06
N LEU A 7 -4.68 4.20 -15.38
CA LEU A 7 -3.39 4.78 -14.97
C LEU A 7 -2.49 5.05 -16.18
N GLN A 8 -2.43 4.14 -17.14
CA GLN A 8 -1.70 4.33 -18.41
C GLN A 8 -2.25 5.52 -19.21
N ALA A 9 -3.58 5.71 -19.24
CA ALA A 9 -4.20 6.89 -19.86
C ALA A 9 -3.82 8.21 -19.15
N ASN A 10 -3.45 8.14 -17.87
CA ASN A 10 -2.96 9.27 -17.08
C ASN A 10 -1.43 9.42 -17.10
N PHE A 11 -0.76 8.78 -18.07
CA PHE A 11 0.69 8.78 -18.24
C PHE A 11 1.48 8.24 -17.04
N MET A 12 0.84 7.41 -16.22
CA MET A 12 1.44 6.72 -15.10
C MET A 12 1.78 5.30 -15.59
N PHE A 13 3.07 5.02 -15.85
CA PHE A 13 3.54 3.76 -16.46
C PHE A 13 4.49 2.95 -15.55
N GLY A 14 4.67 3.37 -14.30
CA GLY A 14 5.63 2.75 -13.39
C GLY A 14 5.18 1.39 -12.84
N PRO A 15 6.02 0.75 -12.01
CA PRO A 15 5.61 -0.47 -11.30
C PRO A 15 4.41 -0.16 -10.41
N TYR A 16 3.34 -0.94 -10.54
CA TYR A 16 2.13 -0.80 -9.76
C TYR A 16 2.14 -1.73 -8.56
N GLN A 17 1.52 -1.28 -7.47
CA GLN A 17 1.27 -2.08 -6.29
C GLN A 17 -0.23 -2.11 -6.01
N LEU A 18 -0.75 -3.32 -5.76
CA LEU A 18 -2.15 -3.54 -5.45
C LEU A 18 -2.33 -3.67 -3.93
N VAL A 19 -3.22 -2.89 -3.34
CA VAL A 19 -3.65 -3.05 -1.95
C VAL A 19 -5.05 -3.60 -1.91
N VAL A 20 -5.22 -4.73 -1.22
CA VAL A 20 -6.51 -5.41 -1.08
C VAL A 20 -6.86 -5.60 0.39
N ASN A 21 -8.16 -5.75 0.68
CA ASN A 21 -8.60 -6.17 2.00
C ASN A 21 -8.16 -7.63 2.30
N TYR A 22 -7.90 -7.94 3.57
CA TYR A 22 -7.55 -9.31 4.02
C TYR A 22 -8.58 -10.38 3.62
N THR A 23 -9.88 -10.06 3.57
CA THR A 23 -10.92 -11.02 3.16
C THR A 23 -10.79 -11.40 1.69
N THR A 24 -10.53 -10.43 0.82
CA THR A 24 -10.23 -10.64 -0.60
C THR A 24 -8.92 -11.38 -0.79
N TRP A 25 -7.89 -11.00 -0.02
CA TRP A 25 -6.60 -11.70 -0.03
C TRP A 25 -6.74 -13.19 0.32
N ASN A 26 -7.47 -13.52 1.38
CA ASN A 26 -7.72 -14.90 1.78
C ASN A 26 -8.49 -15.66 0.69
N ARG A 27 -9.46 -15.02 0.02
CA ARG A 27 -10.13 -15.64 -1.15
C ARG A 27 -9.17 -15.89 -2.31
N MET A 28 -8.25 -14.95 -2.59
CA MET A 28 -7.25 -15.09 -3.65
C MET A 28 -6.23 -16.20 -3.36
N GLN A 29 -5.96 -16.48 -2.08
CA GLN A 29 -5.10 -17.59 -1.67
C GLN A 29 -5.83 -18.93 -1.63
N ASN A 30 -7.09 -18.93 -1.18
CA ASN A 30 -7.90 -20.15 -1.04
C ASN A 30 -8.35 -20.72 -2.39
N ASP A 31 -8.30 -19.93 -3.47
CA ASP A 31 -8.54 -20.41 -4.83
C ASP A 31 -7.32 -21.16 -5.37
N TYR A 32 -7.04 -22.30 -4.75
CA TYR A 32 -6.13 -23.31 -5.26
C TYR A 32 -6.97 -24.36 -6.00
N ILE A 33 -7.16 -24.18 -7.30
CA ILE A 33 -7.80 -25.19 -8.14
C ILE A 33 -6.79 -26.31 -8.38
N ALA A 34 -7.03 -27.47 -7.75
CA ALA A 34 -6.23 -28.69 -7.92
C ALA A 34 -6.32 -29.30 -9.33
N THR A 35 -7.20 -28.77 -10.19
CA THR A 35 -7.54 -29.32 -11.51
C THR A 35 -6.82 -28.63 -12.68
N ASP A 36 -6.17 -27.48 -12.45
CA ASP A 36 -5.41 -26.76 -13.47
C ASP A 36 -3.96 -27.26 -13.48
N ILE A 37 -3.43 -27.61 -14.67
CA ILE A 37 -2.06 -28.12 -14.93
C ILE A 37 -0.93 -27.27 -14.30
N THR A 38 -1.23 -26.06 -13.85
CA THR A 38 -0.25 -25.09 -13.31
C THR A 38 -0.34 -24.89 -11.79
N GLY A 39 -1.42 -25.33 -11.12
CA GLY A 39 -1.55 -25.25 -9.65
C GLY A 39 -1.37 -23.86 -9.02
N LYS A 40 -1.61 -22.76 -9.77
CA LYS A 40 -1.36 -21.39 -9.30
C LYS A 40 -2.61 -20.75 -8.70
N THR A 41 -2.46 -20.14 -7.53
CA THR A 41 -3.52 -19.33 -6.88
C THR A 41 -3.78 -18.03 -7.63
N ILE A 42 -4.94 -17.40 -7.43
CA ILE A 42 -5.24 -16.07 -8.03
C ILE A 42 -4.16 -15.04 -7.63
N ALA A 43 -3.64 -15.10 -6.41
CA ALA A 43 -2.55 -14.23 -5.96
C ALA A 43 -1.28 -14.38 -6.82
N GLN A 44 -0.92 -15.62 -7.18
CA GLN A 44 0.23 -15.90 -8.05
C GLN A 44 -0.04 -15.45 -9.50
N ARG A 45 -1.26 -15.66 -10.01
CA ARG A 45 -1.64 -15.19 -11.35
C ARG A 45 -1.60 -13.66 -11.46
N VAL A 46 -1.98 -12.94 -10.41
CA VAL A 46 -1.91 -11.47 -10.37
C VAL A 46 -0.47 -10.97 -10.20
N ALA A 47 0.35 -11.67 -9.43
CA ALA A 47 1.78 -11.36 -9.31
C ALA A 47 2.57 -11.63 -10.61
N ASP A 48 2.13 -12.60 -11.42
CA ASP A 48 2.72 -12.90 -12.74
C ASP A 48 2.38 -11.85 -13.82
N ILE A 49 1.50 -10.87 -13.54
CA ILE A 49 1.18 -9.79 -14.49
C ILE A 49 2.37 -8.82 -14.56
N GLU A 50 2.95 -8.68 -15.76
CA GLU A 50 4.03 -7.74 -16.03
C GLU A 50 3.60 -6.30 -15.70
N GLY A 51 4.37 -5.64 -14.82
CA GLY A 51 4.10 -4.29 -14.32
C GLY A 51 3.49 -4.23 -12.90
N ILE A 52 3.04 -5.35 -12.32
CA ILE A 52 2.63 -5.40 -10.91
C ILE A 52 3.82 -5.87 -10.06
N SER A 53 4.33 -5.00 -9.19
CA SER A 53 5.45 -5.33 -8.30
C SER A 53 5.03 -6.21 -7.12
N GLY A 54 3.74 -6.23 -6.77
CA GLY A 54 3.23 -7.08 -5.70
C GLY A 54 1.88 -6.65 -5.16
N ILE A 55 1.36 -7.47 -4.23
CA ILE A 55 0.06 -7.29 -3.60
C ILE A 55 0.27 -7.15 -2.08
N ILE A 56 -0.27 -6.08 -1.49
CA ILE A 56 -0.23 -5.84 -0.05
C ILE A 56 -1.65 -6.05 0.52
N PRO A 57 -1.85 -6.99 1.45
CA PRO A 57 -3.09 -7.07 2.21
C PRO A 57 -3.10 -6.00 3.32
N SER A 58 -4.22 -5.29 3.48
CA SER A 58 -4.40 -4.30 4.54
C SER A 58 -5.83 -4.31 5.09
N SER A 59 -5.97 -4.13 6.41
CA SER A 59 -7.27 -4.00 7.09
C SER A 59 -7.91 -2.62 6.90
N ASN A 60 -7.12 -1.62 6.51
CA ASN A 60 -7.59 -0.25 6.30
C ASN A 60 -8.33 -0.06 4.97
N VAL A 61 -8.34 -1.08 4.11
CA VAL A 61 -9.11 -1.09 2.86
C VAL A 61 -10.50 -1.66 3.14
N ALA A 62 -11.55 -0.95 2.74
CA ALA A 62 -12.92 -1.43 2.89
C ALA A 62 -13.14 -2.76 2.14
N ALA A 63 -14.08 -3.57 2.62
CA ALA A 63 -14.43 -4.82 1.94
C ALA A 63 -14.89 -4.55 0.50
N ASN A 64 -14.54 -5.45 -0.43
CA ASN A 64 -14.75 -5.34 -1.89
C ASN A 64 -14.01 -4.21 -2.61
N ASN A 65 -13.32 -3.31 -1.90
CA ASN A 65 -12.48 -2.31 -2.52
C ASN A 65 -11.04 -2.81 -2.66
N ALA A 66 -10.37 -2.32 -3.70
CA ALA A 66 -8.94 -2.45 -3.87
C ALA A 66 -8.34 -1.14 -4.38
N TYR A 67 -7.09 -0.88 -4.04
CA TYR A 67 -6.37 0.30 -4.50
C TYR A 67 -5.18 -0.13 -5.34
N VAL A 68 -4.94 0.58 -6.43
CA VAL A 68 -3.72 0.43 -7.23
C VAL A 68 -2.97 1.75 -7.15
N TYR A 69 -1.70 1.70 -6.79
CA TYR A 69 -0.84 2.89 -6.85
C TYR A 69 0.49 2.58 -7.52
N GLN A 70 1.10 3.60 -8.12
CA GLN A 70 2.43 3.53 -8.69
C GLN A 70 3.51 3.72 -7.60
N LEU A 71 4.48 2.81 -7.53
CA LEU A 71 5.62 2.82 -6.61
C LEU A 71 6.75 3.75 -7.09
N THR A 72 6.45 5.01 -7.33
CA THR A 72 7.45 6.03 -7.67
C THR A 72 7.32 7.22 -6.73
N ARG A 73 8.45 7.83 -6.34
CA ARG A 73 8.48 9.00 -5.44
C ARG A 73 7.71 10.21 -5.97
N ASP A 74 7.40 10.20 -7.27
CA ASP A 74 6.60 11.20 -7.96
C ASP A 74 5.10 11.10 -7.65
N VAL A 75 4.62 9.99 -7.08
CA VAL A 75 3.20 9.77 -6.76
C VAL A 75 2.98 9.78 -5.25
N ILE A 76 3.71 8.93 -4.52
CA ILE A 76 3.65 8.85 -3.05
C ILE A 76 5.06 9.07 -2.50
N ASP A 77 5.18 9.93 -1.50
CA ASP A 77 6.43 10.12 -0.76
C ASP A 77 6.12 10.41 0.71
N GLU A 78 7.08 10.15 1.58
CA GLU A 78 6.95 10.37 3.01
C GLU A 78 8.07 11.29 3.48
N VAL A 79 7.70 12.44 4.04
CA VAL A 79 8.66 13.39 4.60
C VAL A 79 8.84 13.05 6.08
N ILE A 80 10.05 12.61 6.42
CA ILE A 80 10.44 12.27 7.78
C ILE A 80 11.11 13.48 8.40
N GLY A 81 10.41 14.16 9.30
CA GLY A 81 10.97 15.27 10.09
C GLY A 81 11.69 14.79 11.35
N LEU A 82 11.12 13.79 12.03
CA LEU A 82 11.70 13.15 13.20
C LEU A 82 11.33 11.67 13.18
N GLN A 83 12.35 10.81 13.15
CA GLN A 83 12.16 9.36 13.33
C GLN A 83 11.63 9.07 14.75
N PRO A 84 11.00 7.92 14.99
CA PRO A 84 10.44 7.62 16.31
C PRO A 84 11.55 7.56 17.36
N THR A 85 11.53 8.49 18.31
CA THR A 85 12.48 8.55 19.42
C THR A 85 11.75 8.62 20.75
N THR A 86 12.32 7.99 21.77
CA THR A 86 11.82 8.05 23.14
C THR A 86 12.43 9.24 23.88
N VAL A 87 11.57 10.06 24.47
CA VAL A 87 11.96 11.08 25.44
C VAL A 87 11.61 10.54 26.82
N GLN A 88 12.60 10.46 27.71
CA GLN A 88 12.41 10.04 29.09
C GLN A 88 12.66 11.20 30.04
N TRP A 89 11.87 11.28 31.10
CA TRP A 89 12.11 12.22 32.20
C TRP A 89 11.66 11.63 33.52
N GLU A 90 12.33 12.05 34.58
CA GLU A 90 12.04 11.66 35.95
C GLU A 90 11.14 12.68 36.62
N THR A 91 10.20 12.19 37.41
CA THR A 91 9.40 12.99 38.34
C THR A 91 9.53 12.40 39.74
N GLN A 92 9.19 13.21 40.75
CA GLN A 92 9.29 12.81 42.17
C GLN A 92 10.70 12.33 42.58
N GLY A 93 11.75 13.01 42.11
CA GLY A 93 13.14 12.68 42.48
C GLY A 93 13.60 11.30 42.03
N GLY A 94 13.07 10.79 40.91
CA GLY A 94 13.43 9.48 40.36
C GLY A 94 12.54 8.33 40.81
N MET A 95 11.52 8.58 41.64
CA MET A 95 10.52 7.55 41.99
C MET A 95 9.54 7.23 40.86
N GLN A 96 9.42 8.11 39.85
CA GLN A 96 8.59 7.90 38.67
C GLN A 96 9.38 8.24 37.41
N LEU A 97 9.35 7.32 36.44
CA LEU A 97 9.94 7.48 35.11
C LEU A 97 8.82 7.58 34.09
N HIS A 98 8.82 8.66 33.33
CA HIS A 98 7.92 8.85 32.21
C HIS A 98 8.64 8.59 30.90
N PHE A 99 7.95 7.94 29.98
CA PHE A 99 8.41 7.71 28.63
C PHE A 99 7.39 8.27 27.64
N LYS A 100 7.85 9.04 26.66
CA LYS A 100 7.03 9.53 25.55
C LYS A 100 7.70 9.19 24.23
N VAL A 101 6.97 8.49 23.37
CA VAL A 101 7.41 8.24 21.99
C VAL A 101 6.95 9.41 21.14
N MET A 102 7.88 10.06 20.43
CA MET A 102 7.60 11.16 19.51
C MET A 102 8.10 10.82 18.11
N SER A 103 7.31 11.16 17.09
CA SER A 103 7.69 11.09 15.68
C SER A 103 7.01 12.22 14.91
N ILE A 104 7.63 12.65 13.82
CA ILE A 104 7.06 13.59 12.86
C ILE A 104 7.25 13.00 11.47
N MET A 105 6.17 12.47 10.92
CA MET A 105 6.13 11.83 9.60
C MET A 105 4.90 12.35 8.85
N ILE A 106 5.09 12.82 7.62
CA ILE A 106 4.02 13.39 6.80
C ILE A 106 3.98 12.64 5.46
N PRO A 107 2.96 11.80 5.23
CA PRO A 107 2.72 11.23 3.91
C PRO A 107 2.19 12.32 2.97
N ARG A 108 2.77 12.41 1.77
CA ARG A 108 2.32 13.30 0.71
C ARG A 108 1.92 12.52 -0.53
N LEU A 109 0.73 12.83 -1.03
CA LEU A 109 0.27 12.40 -2.35
C LEU A 109 0.51 13.55 -3.33
N ARG A 110 1.19 13.28 -4.43
CA ARG A 110 1.43 14.26 -5.49
C ARG A 110 0.44 14.05 -6.64
N TRP A 111 0.09 15.15 -7.28
CA TRP A 111 -0.69 15.18 -8.52
C TRP A 111 0.06 15.98 -9.57
N THR A 112 -0.19 15.66 -10.83
CA THR A 112 0.33 16.44 -11.96
C THR A 112 -0.39 17.79 -12.08
N GLN A 113 0.13 18.68 -12.93
CA GLN A 113 -0.53 19.95 -13.26
C GLN A 113 -1.95 19.75 -13.82
N THR A 114 -2.19 18.62 -14.48
CA THR A 114 -3.48 18.19 -15.04
C THR A 114 -4.40 17.53 -14.01
N LEU A 115 -4.06 17.59 -12.71
CA LEU A 115 -4.81 16.96 -11.61
C LEU A 115 -4.93 15.43 -11.74
N GLN A 116 -3.98 14.80 -12.43
CA GLN A 116 -3.91 13.34 -12.52
C GLN A 116 -3.07 12.81 -11.36
N SER A 117 -3.52 11.71 -10.75
CA SER A 117 -2.81 11.02 -9.67
C SER A 117 -2.52 9.59 -10.09
N GLY A 118 -1.39 9.06 -9.65
CA GLY A 118 -0.98 7.66 -9.87
C GLY A 118 -1.68 6.65 -8.96
N VAL A 119 -2.85 7.01 -8.42
CA VAL A 119 -3.65 6.18 -7.53
C VAL A 119 -5.03 5.98 -8.15
N ALA A 120 -5.45 4.73 -8.26
CA ALA A 120 -6.76 4.34 -8.76
C ALA A 120 -7.49 3.48 -7.72
N VAL A 121 -8.79 3.73 -7.57
CA VAL A 121 -9.69 2.92 -6.73
C VAL A 121 -10.40 1.92 -7.63
N ILE A 122 -10.47 0.67 -7.18
CA ILE A 122 -11.30 -0.39 -7.72
C ILE A 122 -12.39 -0.63 -6.69
N SER A 123 -13.61 -0.26 -7.02
CA SER A 123 -14.83 -0.49 -6.24
C SER A 123 -15.79 -1.38 -7.00
#